data_AF-A0A437AM40-F1
#
_entry.id   AF-A0A437AM40-F1
#
_cell.length_a   1.000
_cell.length_b   1.000
_cell.length_c   1.000
_cell.angle_alpha   90.00
_cell.angle_beta   90.00
_cell.angle_gamma   90.00
#
_symmetry.space_group_name_H-M   'P 1'
#
loop_
_entity.id
_entity.type
_entity.pdbx_description
1 polymer ?
#
loop_
_entity_poly.entity_id
_entity_poly.type
_entity_poly.pdbx_seq_one_letter_code
_entity_poly.pdbx_strand_id
1 'polypeptide(L)'
;MFLILENNKIIYCSEKEYVLDELLFTYINGMIEMCNHFYSNTFRYVENESISINVFKSNTNKLLLYINKDKRLMDMKYFYKIYAKAVLFDDLEIIDNFLNKK
;
A
#
# COMPACT_ATOMS: atom_id res chain seq x y z
N MET A 1 4.84 7.01 4.38
CA MET A 1 3.52 6.50 4.74
C MET A 1 3.26 5.08 4.25
N PHE A 2 2.74 4.20 5.10
CA PHE A 2 2.19 2.90 4.73
C PHE A 2 0.70 2.83 5.08
N LEU A 3 -0.13 2.41 4.13
CA LEU A 3 -1.58 2.29 4.27
C LEU A 3 -2.03 0.87 3.94
N ILE A 4 -3.00 0.38 4.69
CA ILE A 4 -3.73 -0.85 4.36
C ILE A 4 -5.21 -0.53 4.35
N LEU A 5 -5.86 -0.90 3.25
CA LEU A 5 -7.28 -0.75 3.07
C LEU A 5 -7.97 -2.10 2.88
N GLU A 6 -9.20 -2.17 3.37
CA GLU A 6 -10.16 -3.22 3.08
C GLU A 6 -11.47 -2.57 2.65
N ASN A 7 -11.99 -2.96 1.48
CA ASN A 7 -13.25 -2.44 0.96
C ASN A 7 -13.32 -0.90 1.00
N ASN A 8 -12.23 -0.26 0.57
CA ASN A 8 -12.04 1.20 0.50
C ASN A 8 -11.99 1.92 1.86
N LYS A 9 -11.91 1.19 2.97
CA LYS A 9 -11.72 1.75 4.32
C LYS A 9 -10.29 1.55 4.78
N ILE A 10 -9.70 2.59 5.38
CA ILE A 10 -8.41 2.45 6.07
C ILE A 10 -8.61 1.52 7.26
N ILE A 11 -7.85 0.42 7.29
CA ILE A 11 -7.74 -0.45 8.46
C ILE A 11 -6.41 -0.26 9.19
N TYR A 12 -5.43 0.33 8.52
CA TYR A 12 -4.16 0.70 9.12
C TYR A 12 -3.51 1.87 8.36
N CYS A 13 -2.90 2.79 9.12
CA CYS A 13 -2.05 3.86 8.61
C CYS A 13 -0.85 4.03 9.54
N SER A 14 0.36 4.05 8.99
CA SER A 14 1.58 4.33 9.76
C SER A 14 1.68 5.78 10.22
N GLU A 15 0.95 6.70 9.59
CA GLU A 15 0.92 8.13 9.93
C GLU A 15 -0.45 8.45 10.55
N LYS A 16 -0.51 8.48 11.89
CA LYS A 16 -1.77 8.56 12.66
C LYS A 16 -2.61 9.81 12.38
N GLU A 17 -2.02 10.86 11.80
CA GLU A 17 -2.70 12.12 11.45
C GLU A 17 -3.16 12.20 9.98
N TYR A 18 -2.96 11.15 9.19
CA TYR A 18 -3.34 11.16 7.78
C TYR A 18 -4.86 11.06 7.59
N VAL A 19 -5.43 12.05 6.91
CA VAL A 19 -6.84 12.06 6.49
C VAL A 19 -6.93 11.54 5.06
N LEU A 20 -7.81 10.57 4.84
CA LEU A 20 -8.01 9.95 3.53
C LEU A 20 -8.59 10.96 2.53
N ASP A 21 -7.95 11.10 1.37
CA ASP A 21 -8.54 11.76 0.20
C ASP A 21 -9.18 10.71 -0.72
N GLU A 22 -10.50 10.80 -0.92
CA GLU A 22 -11.27 9.90 -1.79
C GLU A 22 -10.81 9.97 -3.26
N LEU A 23 -10.30 11.12 -3.71
CA LEU A 23 -9.77 11.28 -5.07
C LEU A 23 -8.51 10.43 -5.27
N LEU A 24 -7.58 10.46 -4.33
CA LEU A 24 -6.34 9.68 -4.40
C LEU A 24 -6.65 8.18 -4.61
N PHE A 25 -7.65 7.66 -3.90
CA PHE A 25 -8.05 6.26 -4.02
C PHE A 25 -8.62 5.92 -5.40
N THR A 26 -9.47 6.81 -5.92
CA THR A 26 -10.08 6.66 -7.24
C THR A 26 -8.99 6.61 -8.33
N TYR A 27 -7.99 7.49 -8.24
CA TYR A 27 -6.85 7.48 -9.16
C TYR A 27 -6.03 6.20 -9.05
N ILE A 28 -5.67 5.77 -7.83
CA ILE A 28 -4.87 4.55 -7.61
C ILE A 28 -5.59 3.31 -8.15
N ASN A 29 -6.90 3.18 -7.91
CA ASN A 29 -7.65 2.05 -8.44
C ASN A 29 -7.74 2.06 -9.97
N GLY A 30 -8.05 3.21 -10.57
CA GLY A 30 -8.08 3.33 -12.03
C GLY A 30 -6.74 2.97 -12.65
N MET A 31 -5.65 3.39 -12.01
CA MET A 31 -4.29 3.01 -12.38
C MET A 31 -4.03 1.50 -12.28
N ILE A 32 -4.39 0.85 -11.17
CA ILE A 32 -4.26 -0.61 -10.99
C ILE A 32 -5.05 -1.36 -12.06
N GLU A 33 -6.30 -0.96 -12.30
CA GLU A 33 -7.17 -1.60 -13.30
C GLU A 33 -6.59 -1.46 -14.70
N MET A 34 -6.11 -0.27 -15.06
CA MET A 34 -5.44 -0.02 -16.33
C MET A 34 -4.19 -0.90 -16.49
N CYS A 35 -3.28 -0.97 -15.50
CA CYS A 35 -2.13 -1.86 -15.65
C CYS A 35 -2.51 -3.33 -15.67
N ASN A 36 -3.49 -3.79 -14.89
CA ASN A 36 -3.91 -5.18 -14.94
C ASN A 36 -4.52 -5.55 -16.30
N HIS A 37 -5.09 -4.58 -17.01
CA HIS A 37 -5.58 -4.78 -18.38
C HIS A 37 -4.43 -5.00 -19.38
N PHE A 38 -3.31 -4.28 -19.23
CA PHE A 38 -2.18 -4.35 -20.17
C PHE A 38 -1.04 -5.29 -19.74
N TYR A 39 -0.93 -5.58 -18.44
CA TYR A 39 0.19 -6.29 -17.82
C TYR A 39 -0.30 -7.22 -16.70
N SER A 40 0.31 -8.39 -16.57
CA SER A 40 -0.10 -9.41 -15.62
C SER A 40 0.49 -9.19 -14.21
N ASN A 41 -0.09 -8.26 -13.43
CA ASN A 41 -0.05 -8.20 -11.95
C ASN A 41 0.83 -7.14 -11.24
N THR A 42 1.38 -6.11 -11.91
CA THR A 42 2.07 -5.02 -11.18
C THR A 42 1.89 -3.65 -11.85
N PHE A 43 1.38 -2.68 -11.09
CA PHE A 43 1.29 -1.27 -11.48
C PHE A 43 2.45 -0.47 -10.86
N ARG A 44 3.11 0.38 -11.66
CA ARG A 44 4.15 1.32 -11.20
C ARG A 44 3.83 2.70 -11.76
N TYR A 45 3.77 3.70 -10.88
CA TYR A 45 3.69 5.10 -11.26
C TYR A 45 4.75 5.92 -10.57
N VAL A 46 5.43 6.74 -11.37
CA VAL A 46 6.40 7.73 -10.91
C VAL A 46 6.09 8.99 -11.68
N GLU A 47 5.55 10.00 -11.02
CA GLU A 47 5.39 11.34 -11.59
C GLU A 47 6.23 12.32 -10.76
N ASN A 48 7.02 13.14 -11.46
CA ASN A 48 7.80 14.25 -10.93
C ASN A 48 8.72 13.92 -9.76
N GLU A 49 9.84 13.23 -10.04
CA GLU A 49 11.13 13.15 -9.32
C GLU A 49 11.18 13.11 -7.77
N SER A 50 10.06 13.03 -7.04
CA SER A 50 9.99 13.38 -5.61
C SER A 50 9.23 12.36 -4.76
N ILE A 51 8.34 11.56 -5.37
CA ILE A 51 7.49 10.59 -4.67
C ILE A 51 7.36 9.31 -5.50
N SER A 52 7.39 8.16 -4.84
CA SER A 52 6.97 6.88 -5.40
C SER A 52 5.82 6.29 -4.60
N ILE A 53 4.91 5.61 -5.31
CA ILE A 53 3.79 4.87 -4.73
C ILE A 53 3.96 3.41 -5.13
N ASN A 54 4.25 2.55 -4.16
CA ASN A 54 4.30 1.11 -4.33
C ASN A 54 2.94 0.53 -3.94
N VAL A 55 2.36 -0.31 -4.81
CA VAL A 55 0.99 -0.77 -4.67
C VAL A 55 0.93 -2.29 -4.72
N PHE A 56 0.12 -2.90 -3.85
CA PHE A 56 -0.24 -4.31 -3.94
C PHE A 56 -1.71 -4.53 -3.61
N LYS A 57 -2.43 -5.15 -4.53
CA LYS A 57 -3.81 -5.59 -4.34
C LYS A 57 -3.82 -7.11 -4.16
N SER A 58 -4.33 -7.59 -3.02
CA SER A 58 -4.48 -9.02 -2.77
C SER A 58 -5.73 -9.59 -3.45
N ASN A 59 -5.78 -10.92 -3.58
CA ASN A 59 -6.98 -11.64 -4.04
C ASN A 59 -8.13 -11.55 -3.03
N THR A 60 -7.85 -11.18 -1.78
CA THR A 60 -8.83 -10.91 -0.72
C THR A 60 -9.26 -9.45 -0.65
N ASN A 61 -9.03 -8.70 -1.73
CA ASN A 61 -9.43 -7.30 -1.87
C ASN A 61 -8.79 -6.35 -0.85
N LYS A 62 -7.61 -6.69 -0.34
CA LYS A 62 -6.78 -5.80 0.47
C LYS A 62 -5.89 -4.96 -0.43
N LEU A 63 -5.86 -3.66 -0.20
CA LEU A 63 -4.98 -2.74 -0.92
C LEU A 63 -3.91 -2.24 0.03
N LEU A 64 -2.64 -2.51 -0.30
CA LEU A 64 -1.48 -2.02 0.43
C LEU A 64 -0.83 -0.93 -0.40
N LEU A 65 -0.57 0.22 0.22
CA LEU A 65 0.09 1.36 -0.40
C LEU A 65 1.30 1.76 0.44
N TYR A 66 2.45 1.91 -0.20
CA TYR A 66 3.63 2.50 0.42
C TYR A 66 4.04 3.74 -0.38
N ILE A 67 3.91 4.89 0.25
CA ILE A 67 4.19 6.21 -0.32
C ILE A 67 5.47 6.75 0.33
N ASN A 68 6.48 6.99 -0.49
CA ASN A 68 7.82 7.36 -0.05
C ASN A 68 8.46 8.37 -0.99
N LYS A 69 9.32 9.24 -0.45
CA LYS A 69 10.02 10.28 -1.22
C LYS A 69 11.34 9.78 -1.86
N ASP A 70 11.89 8.69 -1.35
CA ASP A 70 13.21 8.18 -1.69
C ASP A 70 13.24 7.26 -2.92
N LYS A 71 12.13 7.15 -3.66
CA LYS A 71 11.97 6.30 -4.86
C LYS A 71 12.25 4.82 -4.61
N ARG A 72 12.35 4.38 -3.35
CA ARG A 72 12.64 2.98 -3.03
C ARG A 72 11.51 2.09 -3.49
N LEU A 73 11.89 1.04 -4.22
CA LEU A 73 10.98 -0.05 -4.56
C LEU A 73 10.86 -0.96 -3.35
N MET A 74 9.63 -1.11 -2.89
CA MET A 74 9.32 -1.99 -1.76
C MET A 74 8.75 -3.30 -2.29
N ASP A 75 9.23 -4.42 -1.73
CA ASP A 75 8.60 -5.72 -1.94
C ASP A 75 7.27 -5.75 -1.17
N MET A 76 6.21 -5.29 -1.83
CA MET A 76 4.88 -5.22 -1.22
C MET A 76 4.30 -6.62 -0.91
N LYS A 77 4.79 -7.70 -1.54
CA LYS A 77 4.41 -9.07 -1.19
C LYS A 77 4.98 -9.46 0.18
N TYR A 78 6.19 -9.00 0.50
CA TYR A 78 6.75 -9.16 1.84
C TYR A 78 5.93 -8.44 2.89
N PHE A 79 5.52 -7.19 2.63
CA PHE A 79 4.63 -6.44 3.53
C PHE A 79 3.26 -7.09 3.69
N TYR A 80 2.70 -7.68 2.62
CA TYR A 80 1.47 -8.47 2.72
C TYR A 80 1.63 -9.69 3.65
N LYS A 81 2.78 -10.37 3.63
CA LYS A 81 3.07 -11.47 4.57
C LYS A 81 3.17 -10.98 6.02
N ILE A 82 3.73 -9.79 6.26
CA ILE A 82 3.76 -9.18 7.60
C ILE A 82 2.34 -8.87 8.05
N TYR A 83 1.55 -8.21 7.20
CA TYR A 83 0.13 -7.94 7.47
C TYR A 83 -0.63 -9.23 7.80
N ALA A 84 -0.45 -10.30 7.02
CA ALA A 84 -1.11 -11.57 7.29
C ALA A 84 -0.76 -12.13 8.67
N LYS A 85 0.51 -12.00 9.11
CA LYS A 85 0.92 -12.37 10.48
C LYS A 85 0.29 -11.46 11.53
N ALA A 86 0.30 -10.16 11.30
CA ALA A 86 -0.28 -9.18 12.21
C ALA A 86 -1.78 -9.46 12.47
N VAL A 87 -2.53 -9.81 11.42
CA VAL A 87 -3.93 -10.27 11.54
C VAL A 87 -4.05 -11.56 12.36
N LEU A 88 -3.15 -12.53 12.19
CA LEU A 88 -3.18 -13.78 12.96
C LEU A 88 -2.93 -13.56 14.47
N PHE A 89 -2.16 -12.53 14.81
CA PHE A 89 -1.88 -12.15 16.20
C PHE A 89 -2.82 -11.06 16.75
N ASP A 90 -3.77 -10.60 15.93
CA ASP A 90 -4.66 -9.46 16.25
C ASP A 90 -3.92 -8.18 16.67
N ASP A 91 -2.74 -7.97 16.10
CA ASP A 91 -1.85 -6.84 16.41
C ASP A 91 -1.25 -6.26 15.12
N LEU A 92 -1.92 -5.23 14.59
CA LEU A 92 -1.47 -4.48 13.41
C LEU A 92 -0.31 -3.52 13.70
N GLU A 93 -0.05 -3.15 14.96
CA GLU A 93 1.05 -2.24 15.30
C GLU A 93 2.41 -2.90 15.13
N ILE A 94 2.47 -4.24 15.11
CA ILE A 94 3.66 -5.00 14.72
C ILE A 94 4.24 -4.52 13.38
N ILE A 95 3.41 -4.01 12.46
CA ILE A 95 3.84 -3.49 11.17
C ILE A 95 4.82 -2.31 11.32
N ASP A 96 4.64 -1.44 12.32
CA ASP A 96 5.51 -0.29 12.58
C ASP A 96 6.94 -0.72 12.88
N ASN A 97 7.10 -1.82 13.63
CA ASN A 97 8.41 -2.40 13.94
C ASN A 97 9.18 -2.86 12.71
N PHE A 98 8.48 -3.20 11.62
CA PHE A 98 9.08 -3.60 10.36
C PHE A 98 9.33 -2.43 9.41
N LEU A 99 8.53 -1.38 9.50
CA LEU A 99 8.75 -0.15 8.74
C LEU A 99 10.00 0.60 9.24
N ASN A 100 10.24 0.63 10.55
CA ASN A 100 11.34 1.36 11.17
C ASN A 100 12.70 0.65 11.12
N LYS A 101 12.74 -0.62 10.69
CA LYS A 101 13.99 -1.42 10.60
C LYS A 101 14.67 -1.36 9.22
N LYS A 102 14.27 -0.46 8.31
CA LYS A 102 14.78 -0.37 6.92
C LYS A 102 15.11 1.06 6.49
#